data_AF-A0A815RI36-F1
#
_entry.id   AF-A0A815RI36-F1
#
_cell.length_a   1.000
_cell.length_b   1.000
_cell.length_c   1.000
_cell.angle_alpha   90.00
_cell.angle_beta   90.00
_cell.angle_gamma   90.00
#
_symmetry.space_group_name_H-M   'P 1'
#
loop_
_entity.id
_entity.type
_entity.pdbx_description
1 polymer ?
#
loop_
_entity_poly.entity_id
_entity_poly.type
_entity_poly.pdbx_seq_one_letter_code
_entity_poly.pdbx_strand_id
1 'polypeptide(L)'
;MINVCEINAWCPEELSKSTDYKINIDDLLNITVFIKTAVSFAQFNIKLRTVKQDTKFSCRFNSDTDPRCPIFQIGYIIKKLQEKDRRINLKALYNQGGLIQIEQIWECNFDYNVKNQECFPIYKFNLLQSGDDKLSPGVNFRFVERYRSNEIDYRTTTKVYGLRFVLTIAGHGGRFDIRRLFLAIGMYLLSLKKALCLI
;
A
#
# COMPACT_ATOMS: atom_id res chain seq x y z
N MET A 1 23.58 -21.87 36.42
CA MET A 1 23.23 -22.56 35.17
C MET A 1 21.80 -22.23 34.81
N ILE A 2 21.51 -21.94 33.55
CA ILE A 2 20.13 -21.77 33.07
C ILE A 2 19.64 -23.17 32.67
N ASN A 3 18.55 -23.64 33.30
CA ASN A 3 17.92 -24.93 32.98
C ASN A 3 16.69 -24.65 32.11
N VAL A 4 16.51 -25.44 31.05
CA VAL A 4 15.37 -25.34 30.11
C VAL A 4 14.75 -26.72 29.91
N CYS A 5 13.48 -26.78 29.48
CA CYS A 5 12.82 -28.05 29.18
C CYS A 5 13.36 -28.67 27.88
N GLU A 6 13.52 -29.98 27.86
CA GLU A 6 13.86 -30.72 26.64
C GLU A 6 12.64 -30.77 25.69
N ILE A 7 12.88 -30.61 24.39
CA ILE A 7 11.86 -30.61 23.35
C ILE A 7 12.33 -31.45 22.16
N ASN A 8 11.39 -32.09 21.45
CA ASN A 8 11.66 -32.75 20.18
C ASN A 8 11.38 -31.79 19.02
N ALA A 9 12.44 -31.17 18.48
CA ALA A 9 12.36 -30.13 17.45
C ALA A 9 13.60 -30.17 16.54
N TRP A 10 13.68 -29.24 15.59
CA TRP A 10 14.87 -29.06 14.77
C TRP A 10 15.94 -28.32 15.56
N CYS A 11 17.09 -28.96 15.77
CA CYS A 11 18.18 -28.42 16.58
C CYS A 11 19.34 -27.91 15.72
N PRO A 12 20.02 -26.82 16.12
CA PRO A 12 19.73 -25.97 17.29
C PRO A 12 18.50 -25.08 17.08
N GLU A 13 17.82 -24.71 18.18
CA GLU A 13 16.65 -23.83 18.17
C GLU A 13 17.03 -22.40 17.73
N GLU A 14 16.09 -21.69 17.10
CA GLU A 14 16.27 -20.29 16.73
C GLU A 14 16.58 -19.42 17.96
N LEU A 15 17.64 -18.61 17.88
CA LEU A 15 17.93 -17.63 18.92
C LEU A 15 16.84 -16.54 18.93
N SER A 16 16.27 -16.28 20.11
CA SER A 16 15.16 -15.33 20.28
C SER A 16 15.56 -13.85 20.04
N LYS A 17 16.85 -13.53 20.19
CA LYS A 17 17.38 -12.20 19.91
C LYS A 17 17.86 -12.11 18.48
N SER A 18 17.16 -11.31 17.68
CA SER A 18 17.73 -10.68 16.50
C SER A 18 19.02 -9.99 16.93
N THR A 19 20.16 -10.54 16.53
CA THR A 19 21.46 -9.86 16.55
C THR A 19 21.31 -8.46 15.95
N ASP A 20 22.13 -7.50 16.41
CA ASP A 20 22.22 -6.12 15.93
C ASP A 20 22.61 -6.09 14.43
N TYR A 21 21.67 -6.42 13.55
CA TYR A 21 21.84 -6.26 12.13
C TYR A 21 21.75 -4.76 11.84
N LYS A 22 22.91 -4.17 11.52
CA LYS A 22 22.98 -2.81 11.01
C LYS A 22 22.45 -2.80 9.58
N ILE A 23 21.19 -2.42 9.43
CA ILE A 23 20.60 -2.14 8.12
C ILE A 23 21.22 -0.83 7.61
N ASN A 24 21.67 -0.81 6.35
CA ASN A 24 22.03 0.44 5.69
C ASN A 24 20.74 1.20 5.34
N ILE A 25 20.36 2.14 6.20
CA ILE A 25 19.13 2.92 6.05
C ILE A 25 19.18 3.78 4.79
N ASP A 26 20.35 4.32 4.44
CA ASP A 26 20.49 5.20 3.28
C ASP A 26 20.20 4.45 1.97
N ASP A 27 20.68 3.22 1.84
CA ASP A 27 20.36 2.37 0.70
C ASP A 27 18.86 2.07 0.65
N LEU A 28 18.26 1.69 1.79
CA LEU A 28 16.82 1.40 1.88
C LEU A 28 15.96 2.58 1.43
N LEU A 29 16.30 3.80 1.86
CA LEU A 29 15.54 5.00 1.54
C LEU A 29 15.64 5.39 0.06
N ASN A 30 16.73 5.02 -0.61
CA ASN A 30 16.98 5.30 -2.02
C ASN A 30 16.37 4.25 -2.98
N ILE A 31 15.92 3.10 -2.47
CA ILE A 31 15.18 2.11 -3.27
C ILE A 31 13.91 2.75 -3.86
N THR A 32 13.64 2.40 -5.12
CA THR A 32 12.43 2.84 -5.83
C THR A 32 11.47 1.69 -6.08
N VAL A 33 10.17 1.99 -6.01
CA VAL A 33 9.07 1.10 -6.34
C VAL A 33 8.34 1.68 -7.53
N PHE A 34 8.25 0.91 -8.61
CA PHE A 34 7.48 1.29 -9.79
C PHE A 34 6.10 0.64 -9.74
N ILE A 35 5.04 1.47 -9.75
CA ILE A 35 3.66 1.01 -9.64
C ILE A 35 2.93 1.22 -10.97
N LYS A 36 2.70 0.10 -11.67
CA LYS A 36 1.93 0.06 -12.91
C LYS A 36 0.53 -0.46 -12.62
N THR A 37 -0.47 0.36 -12.87
CA THR A 37 -1.88 -0.02 -12.69
C THR A 37 -2.71 0.28 -13.94
N ALA A 38 -3.72 -0.56 -14.15
CA ALA A 38 -4.72 -0.42 -15.19
C ALA A 38 -6.09 -0.64 -14.57
N VAL A 39 -7.01 0.30 -14.77
CA VAL A 39 -8.38 0.26 -14.23
C VAL A 39 -9.38 0.33 -15.37
N SER A 40 -10.54 -0.31 -15.19
CA SER A 40 -11.62 -0.28 -16.17
C SER A 40 -12.94 0.08 -15.53
N PHE A 41 -13.60 1.08 -16.11
CA PHE A 41 -14.96 1.47 -15.78
C PHE A 41 -15.89 0.85 -16.81
N ALA A 42 -16.30 -0.40 -16.54
CA ALA A 42 -17.03 -1.25 -17.49
C ALA A 42 -18.32 -0.59 -18.00
N GLN A 43 -19.09 0.06 -17.12
CA GLN A 43 -20.33 0.74 -17.49
C GLN A 43 -20.15 1.80 -18.59
N PHE A 44 -18.99 2.45 -18.64
CA PHE A 44 -18.70 3.51 -19.62
C PHE A 44 -17.76 3.05 -20.74
N ASN A 45 -17.32 1.78 -20.72
CA ASN A 45 -16.30 1.23 -21.62
C ASN A 45 -15.00 2.07 -21.63
N ILE A 46 -14.58 2.58 -20.48
CA ILE A 46 -13.35 3.37 -20.33
C ILE A 46 -12.27 2.52 -19.64
N LYS A 47 -11.05 2.58 -20.18
CA LYS A 47 -9.86 1.92 -19.62
C LYS A 47 -8.78 2.96 -19.39
N LEU A 48 -8.28 3.06 -18.17
CA LEU A 48 -7.23 3.99 -17.77
C LEU A 48 -6.00 3.22 -17.31
N ARG A 49 -4.84 3.86 -17.44
CA ARG A 49 -3.54 3.31 -17.06
C ARG A 49 -2.63 4.41 -16.58
N THR A 50 -1.81 4.12 -15.57
CA THR A 50 -0.82 5.08 -15.05
C THR A 50 0.35 5.28 -16.03
N VAL A 51 0.63 4.27 -16.85
CA VAL A 51 1.76 4.27 -17.80
C VAL A 51 1.25 4.34 -19.24
N LYS A 52 1.64 5.41 -19.95
CA LYS A 52 1.36 5.67 -21.38
C LYS A 52 2.67 5.57 -22.18
N GLN A 53 2.59 5.66 -23.51
CA GLN A 53 3.78 5.58 -24.37
C GLN A 53 4.80 6.67 -24.06
N ASP A 54 4.34 7.89 -23.74
CA ASP A 54 5.20 9.04 -23.47
C ASP A 54 5.60 9.18 -21.98
N THR A 55 5.38 8.15 -21.17
CA THR A 55 5.74 8.19 -19.74
C THR A 55 7.25 8.22 -19.58
N LYS A 56 7.78 9.29 -18.98
CA LYS A 56 9.20 9.41 -18.61
C LYS A 56 9.49 8.56 -17.37
N PHE A 57 10.42 7.62 -17.47
CA PHE A 57 10.87 6.79 -16.34
C PHE A 57 12.01 7.41 -15.52
N SER A 58 12.50 8.59 -15.92
CA SER A 58 13.47 9.36 -15.15
C SER A 58 12.84 10.19 -14.02
N CYS A 59 11.51 10.26 -13.94
CA CYS A 59 10.81 11.02 -12.90
C CYS A 59 10.86 10.33 -11.52
N ARG A 60 10.51 11.09 -10.48
CA ARG A 60 10.21 10.57 -9.14
C ARG A 60 8.87 11.16 -8.67
N PHE A 61 8.04 10.34 -8.04
CA PHE A 61 6.76 10.78 -7.52
C PHE A 61 6.95 11.85 -6.45
N ASN A 62 6.20 12.93 -6.62
CA ASN A 62 6.02 13.96 -5.61
C ASN A 62 4.59 14.52 -5.79
N SER A 63 3.83 14.56 -4.69
CA SER A 63 2.45 15.09 -4.67
C SER A 63 2.32 16.48 -5.28
N ASP A 64 3.35 17.31 -5.19
CA ASP A 64 3.29 18.73 -5.52
C ASP A 64 3.93 19.02 -6.89
N THR A 65 5.04 18.35 -7.23
CA THR A 65 5.80 18.62 -8.47
C THR A 65 5.48 17.62 -9.59
N ASP A 66 5.36 16.34 -9.27
CA ASP A 66 5.25 15.25 -10.25
C ASP A 66 4.22 14.18 -9.82
N PRO A 67 2.94 14.56 -9.61
CA PRO A 67 1.91 13.67 -9.05
C PRO A 67 1.53 12.53 -10.00
N ARG A 68 1.92 12.60 -11.27
CA ARG A 68 1.63 11.57 -12.29
C ARG A 68 2.75 10.53 -12.42
N CYS A 69 3.88 10.71 -11.73
CA CYS A 69 5.00 9.80 -11.83
C CYS A 69 4.72 8.48 -11.08
N PRO A 70 4.84 7.31 -11.74
CA PRO A 70 4.56 6.01 -11.11
C PRO A 70 5.75 5.42 -10.33
N ILE A 71 6.82 6.19 -10.11
CA ILE A 71 8.08 5.72 -9.48
C ILE A 71 8.23 6.39 -8.11
N PHE A 72 8.14 5.60 -7.05
CA PHE A 72 8.12 6.07 -5.67
C PHE A 72 9.43 5.71 -4.97
N GLN A 73 10.07 6.66 -4.31
CA GLN A 73 11.19 6.35 -3.41
C GLN A 73 10.66 5.92 -2.04
N ILE A 74 11.25 4.88 -1.45
CA ILE A 74 10.88 4.45 -0.10
C ILE A 74 11.06 5.58 0.91
N GLY A 75 12.14 6.37 0.78
CA GLY A 75 12.36 7.53 1.63
C GLY A 75 11.27 8.60 1.52
N TYR A 76 10.71 8.81 0.32
CA TYR A 76 9.59 9.73 0.14
C TYR A 76 8.32 9.21 0.85
N ILE A 77 8.02 7.92 0.71
CA ILE A 77 6.87 7.30 1.38
C ILE A 77 6.99 7.44 2.90
N ILE A 78 8.16 7.08 3.47
CA ILE A 78 8.41 7.16 4.91
C ILE A 78 8.35 8.61 5.41
N LYS A 79 8.90 9.56 4.65
CA LYS A 79 8.80 10.99 4.95
C LYS A 79 7.33 11.42 5.03
N LYS A 80 6.50 11.02 4.08
CA LYS A 80 5.05 11.34 4.08
C LYS A 80 4.31 10.71 5.25
N LEU A 81 4.70 9.51 5.68
CA LEU A 81 4.16 8.89 6.88
C LEU A 81 4.53 9.68 8.14
N GLN A 82 5.79 10.11 8.26
CA GLN A 82 6.27 10.90 9.41
C GLN A 82 5.67 12.32 9.46
N GLU A 83 5.42 12.93 8.29
CA GLU A 83 4.69 14.21 8.18
C GLU A 83 3.25 14.06 8.71
N LYS A 84 2.62 12.90 8.48
CA LYS A 84 1.26 12.59 8.94
C LYS A 84 1.18 12.23 10.43
N ASP A 85 2.14 11.44 10.93
CA ASP A 85 2.25 11.11 12.35
C ASP A 85 3.72 11.16 12.82
N ARG A 86 4.06 12.20 13.58
CA ARG A 86 5.42 12.42 14.12
C ARG A 86 5.83 11.41 15.19
N ARG A 87 4.91 10.58 15.69
CA ARG A 87 5.17 9.60 16.75
C ARG A 87 5.71 8.26 16.21
N ILE A 88 5.75 8.08 14.89
CA ILE A 88 6.23 6.84 14.27
C ILE A 88 7.67 6.57 14.69
N ASN A 89 7.89 5.41 15.30
CA ASN A 89 9.22 4.96 15.70
C ASN A 89 9.97 4.35 14.51
N LEU A 90 10.75 5.18 13.80
CA LEU A 90 11.51 4.74 12.63
C LEU A 90 12.52 3.64 12.94
N LYS A 91 13.12 3.63 14.14
CA LYS A 91 14.06 2.57 14.54
C LYS A 91 13.36 1.22 14.64
N ALA A 92 12.16 1.19 15.24
CA ALA A 92 11.35 -0.02 15.28
C ALA A 92 10.90 -0.45 13.88
N LEU A 93 10.47 0.50 13.04
CA LEU A 93 10.07 0.25 11.65
C LEU A 93 11.19 -0.39 10.82
N TYR A 94 12.43 0.10 10.94
CA TYR A 94 13.57 -0.46 10.20
C TYR A 94 13.98 -1.83 10.76
N ASN A 95 14.03 -1.99 12.09
CA ASN A 95 14.55 -3.22 12.69
C ASN A 95 13.55 -4.38 12.69
N GLN A 96 12.26 -4.09 12.85
CA GLN A 96 11.20 -5.09 12.99
C GLN A 96 10.24 -5.11 11.80
N GLY A 97 10.41 -4.20 10.84
CA GLY A 97 9.54 -4.08 9.69
C GLY A 97 8.23 -3.36 10.00
N GLY A 98 7.35 -3.29 9.00
CA GLY A 98 6.06 -2.64 9.11
C GLY A 98 5.18 -2.88 7.89
N LEU A 99 3.89 -2.63 8.07
CA LEU A 99 2.87 -2.77 7.02
C LEU A 99 2.48 -1.38 6.52
N ILE A 100 2.87 -1.05 5.30
CA ILE A 100 2.59 0.25 4.67
C ILE A 100 1.54 0.05 3.58
N GLN A 101 0.45 0.79 3.67
CA GLN A 101 -0.55 0.87 2.62
C GLN A 101 -0.20 2.00 1.65
N ILE A 102 -0.18 1.68 0.36
CA ILE A 102 -0.20 2.66 -0.73
C ILE A 102 -1.62 2.65 -1.28
N GLU A 103 -2.39 3.67 -0.96
CA GLU A 103 -3.76 3.83 -1.42
C GLU A 103 -3.77 4.65 -2.71
N GLN A 104 -4.36 4.08 -3.75
CA GLN A 104 -4.48 4.67 -5.07
C GLN A 104 -5.95 4.94 -5.38
N ILE A 105 -6.34 6.22 -5.37
CA ILE A 105 -7.73 6.66 -5.49
C ILE A 105 -7.96 7.27 -6.88
N TRP A 106 -8.91 6.72 -7.63
CA TRP A 106 -9.33 7.25 -8.94
C TRP A 106 -10.66 7.99 -8.81
N GLU A 107 -10.65 9.31 -8.89
CA GLU A 107 -11.87 10.12 -8.95
C GLU A 107 -11.98 10.73 -10.36
N CYS A 108 -12.81 10.12 -11.20
CA CYS A 108 -12.93 10.50 -12.60
C CYS A 108 -14.31 11.07 -12.93
N ASN A 109 -14.34 12.23 -13.58
CA ASN A 109 -15.50 12.73 -14.30
C ASN A 109 -15.32 12.46 -15.81
N PHE A 110 -16.26 11.72 -16.41
CA PHE A 110 -16.25 11.32 -17.82
C PHE A 110 -17.19 12.16 -18.71
N ASP A 111 -17.69 13.29 -18.23
CA ASP A 111 -18.56 14.20 -18.99
C ASP A 111 -17.81 14.96 -20.07
N TYR A 112 -16.57 15.35 -19.76
CA TYR A 112 -15.70 16.09 -20.67
C TYR A 112 -14.89 15.14 -21.55
N ASN A 113 -14.54 15.62 -22.74
CA ASN A 113 -14.03 14.84 -23.87
C ASN A 113 -12.97 13.80 -23.44
N VAL A 114 -13.32 12.52 -23.63
CA VAL A 114 -12.59 11.33 -23.16
C VAL A 114 -11.14 11.27 -23.65
N LYS A 115 -10.85 11.91 -24.78
CA LYS A 115 -9.51 11.95 -25.40
C LYS A 115 -8.48 12.78 -24.62
N ASN A 116 -8.91 13.77 -23.84
CA ASN A 116 -8.02 14.60 -23.01
C ASN A 116 -8.07 14.22 -21.53
N GLN A 117 -8.65 13.07 -21.16
CA GLN A 117 -8.90 12.72 -19.76
C GLN A 117 -7.61 12.62 -18.94
N GLU A 118 -7.42 13.66 -18.15
CA GLU A 118 -6.46 13.81 -17.06
C GLU A 118 -6.93 13.07 -15.79
N CYS A 119 -7.73 12.01 -15.91
CA CYS A 119 -8.02 11.20 -14.74
C CYS A 119 -6.77 10.39 -14.40
N PHE A 120 -6.06 10.84 -13.38
CA PHE A 120 -4.92 10.17 -12.77
C PHE A 120 -5.25 9.89 -11.31
N PRO A 121 -4.67 8.82 -10.74
CA PRO A 121 -4.93 8.50 -9.36
C PRO A 121 -4.24 9.47 -8.42
N ILE A 122 -4.87 9.70 -7.28
CA ILE A 122 -4.27 10.32 -6.10
C ILE A 122 -3.66 9.21 -5.26
N TYR A 123 -2.42 9.40 -4.82
CA TYR A 123 -1.73 8.45 -3.94
C TYR A 123 -1.73 8.95 -2.50
N LYS A 124 -2.08 8.08 -1.56
CA LYS A 124 -1.99 8.30 -0.12
C LYS A 124 -1.19 7.17 0.52
N PHE A 125 -0.50 7.49 1.60
CA PHE A 125 0.33 6.53 2.34
C PHE A 125 -0.18 6.40 3.77
N ASN A 126 -0.36 5.17 4.24
CA ASN A 126 -0.78 4.88 5.61
C ASN A 126 0.12 3.81 6.21
N LEU A 127 0.49 3.97 7.48
CA LEU A 127 1.15 2.92 8.26
C LEU A 127 0.05 2.14 8.98
N LEU A 128 -0.11 0.86 8.64
CA LEU A 128 -1.13 -0.02 9.22
C LEU A 128 -0.62 -0.80 10.44
N GLN A 129 0.69 -1.09 10.46
CA GLN A 129 1.34 -1.83 11.54
C GLN A 129 2.82 -1.44 11.62
N SER A 130 3.35 -1.32 12.83
CA SER A 130 4.71 -0.90 13.13
C SER A 130 5.42 -1.86 14.08
N GLY A 131 6.75 -1.76 14.17
CA GLY A 131 7.59 -2.57 15.06
C GLY A 131 7.23 -2.46 16.55
N ASP A 132 6.66 -1.34 16.97
CA ASP A 132 6.31 -1.04 18.36
C ASP A 132 4.89 -1.48 18.77
N ASP A 133 4.16 -2.17 17.89
CA ASP A 133 2.83 -2.70 18.20
C ASP A 133 2.89 -3.79 19.27
N LYS A 134 2.10 -3.63 20.34
CA LYS A 134 2.13 -4.49 21.54
C LYS A 134 1.66 -5.93 21.29
N LEU A 135 0.75 -6.13 20.33
CA LEU A 135 0.14 -7.44 20.06
C LEU A 135 1.00 -8.29 19.11
N SER A 136 1.57 -7.66 18.08
CA SER A 136 2.46 -8.30 17.11
C SER A 136 3.43 -7.25 16.56
N PRO A 137 4.65 -7.16 17.08
CA PRO A 137 5.61 -6.15 16.66
C PRO A 137 6.08 -6.39 15.22
N GLY A 138 5.83 -5.42 14.36
CA GLY A 138 6.38 -5.33 13.00
C GLY A 138 5.85 -6.40 12.04
N VAL A 139 6.57 -6.58 10.93
CA VAL A 139 6.25 -7.56 9.89
C VAL A 139 7.46 -8.46 9.66
N ASN A 140 7.27 -9.74 9.94
CA ASN A 140 8.28 -10.77 9.73
C ASN A 140 7.69 -12.02 9.06
N PHE A 141 8.54 -12.75 8.36
CA PHE A 141 8.21 -14.06 7.81
C PHE A 141 9.39 -15.01 7.97
N ARG A 142 9.10 -16.31 8.01
CA ARG A 142 10.10 -17.38 8.03
C ARG A 142 10.01 -18.19 6.76
N PHE A 143 11.16 -18.55 6.22
CA PHE A 143 11.26 -19.53 5.16
C PHE A 143 12.34 -20.55 5.50
N VAL A 144 12.24 -21.72 4.88
CA VAL A 144 13.07 -22.88 5.20
C VAL A 144 13.65 -23.44 3.90
N GLU A 145 14.96 -23.55 3.85
CA GLU A 145 15.69 -24.27 2.81
C GLU A 145 16.08 -25.64 3.36
N ARG A 146 15.62 -26.72 2.73
CA ARG A 146 15.91 -28.09 3.16
C ARG A 146 16.99 -28.69 2.27
N TYR A 147 17.91 -29.42 2.86
CA TYR A 147 18.97 -30.12 2.14
C TYR A 147 19.34 -31.42 2.86
N ARG A 148 19.92 -32.38 2.14
CA ARG A 148 20.31 -33.68 2.69
C ARG A 148 21.81 -33.86 2.57
N SER A 149 22.45 -34.34 3.62
CA SER A 149 23.89 -34.65 3.64
C SER A 149 24.13 -35.92 4.45
N ASN A 150 24.91 -36.86 3.92
CA ASN A 150 25.20 -38.15 4.55
C ASN A 150 23.94 -38.86 5.09
N GLU A 151 22.89 -38.94 4.26
CA GLU A 151 21.58 -39.53 4.58
C GLU A 151 20.76 -38.81 5.66
N ILE A 152 21.29 -37.77 6.30
CA ILE A 152 20.63 -36.96 7.32
C ILE A 152 19.98 -35.73 6.67
N ASP A 153 18.74 -35.44 7.06
CA ASP A 153 18.01 -34.26 6.61
C ASP A 153 18.39 -33.03 7.45
N TYR A 154 18.74 -31.95 6.77
CA TYR A 154 19.08 -30.66 7.36
C TYR A 154 18.15 -29.57 6.84
N ARG A 155 18.10 -28.47 7.58
CA ARG A 155 17.42 -27.25 7.13
C ARG A 155 18.15 -26.00 7.58
N THR A 156 18.06 -24.97 6.77
CA THR A 156 18.36 -23.58 7.13
C THR A 156 17.03 -22.85 7.26
N THR A 157 16.70 -22.41 8.47
CA THR A 157 15.54 -21.54 8.69
C THR A 157 16.00 -20.08 8.73
N THR A 158 15.40 -19.26 7.90
CA THR A 158 15.69 -17.82 7.83
C THR A 158 14.46 -17.04 8.24
N LYS A 159 14.62 -16.18 9.26
CA LYS A 159 13.60 -15.20 9.66
C LYS A 159 13.97 -13.84 9.12
N VAL A 160 13.07 -13.22 8.36
CA VAL A 160 13.30 -11.91 7.74
C VAL A 160 12.30 -10.90 8.30
N TYR A 161 12.81 -9.70 8.57
CA TYR A 161 12.04 -8.51 8.91
C TYR A 161 12.06 -7.56 7.73
N GLY A 162 10.96 -6.88 7.46
CA GLY A 162 10.93 -5.95 6.34
C GLY A 162 9.65 -5.14 6.23
N LEU A 163 9.67 -4.20 5.28
CA LEU A 163 8.50 -3.41 4.92
C LEU A 163 7.62 -4.20 3.95
N ARG A 164 6.35 -4.38 4.29
CA ARG A 164 5.35 -4.95 3.40
C ARG A 164 4.48 -3.83 2.86
N PHE A 165 4.47 -3.67 1.54
CA PHE A 165 3.59 -2.72 0.86
C PHE A 165 2.28 -3.40 0.45
N VAL A 166 1.16 -2.79 0.78
CA VAL A 166 -0.18 -3.20 0.33
C VAL A 166 -0.71 -2.12 -0.59
N LEU A 167 -0.84 -2.43 -1.88
CA LEU A 167 -1.46 -1.54 -2.86
C LEU A 167 -2.99 -1.72 -2.81
N THR A 168 -3.70 -0.68 -2.38
CA THR A 168 -5.16 -0.65 -2.41
C THR A 168 -5.61 0.29 -3.50
N ILE A 169 -6.44 -0.19 -4.42
CA ILE A 169 -6.95 0.61 -5.53
C ILE A 169 -8.45 0.81 -5.30
N ALA A 170 -8.87 2.07 -5.16
CA ALA A 170 -10.26 2.47 -5.06
C ALA A 170 -10.57 3.47 -6.16
N GLY A 171 -11.83 3.56 -6.57
CA GLY A 171 -12.19 4.56 -7.56
C GLY A 171 -13.68 4.76 -7.74
N HIS A 172 -14.03 6.00 -8.07
CA HIS A 172 -15.36 6.42 -8.48
C HIS A 172 -15.26 7.10 -9.84
N GLY A 173 -16.09 6.66 -10.78
CA GLY A 173 -16.18 7.23 -12.11
C GLY A 173 -17.61 7.63 -12.40
N GLY A 174 -17.83 8.89 -12.75
CA GLY A 174 -19.15 9.44 -13.09
C GLY A 174 -19.23 9.84 -14.55
N ARG A 175 -20.39 9.60 -15.18
CA ARG A 175 -20.78 10.20 -16.46
C ARG A 175 -22.24 10.61 -16.38
N PHE A 176 -22.58 11.73 -16.98
CA PHE A 176 -23.90 12.31 -17.03
C PHE A 176 -24.84 11.34 -17.72
N ASP A 177 -25.94 11.02 -17.03
CA ASP A 177 -27.04 10.21 -17.54
C ASP A 177 -28.34 10.99 -17.28
N ILE A 178 -28.98 11.43 -18.37
CA ILE A 178 -30.21 12.20 -18.32
C ILE A 178 -31.35 11.46 -17.59
N ARG A 179 -31.36 10.12 -17.61
CA ARG A 179 -32.37 9.33 -16.87
C ARG A 179 -32.17 9.47 -15.36
N ARG A 180 -30.93 9.45 -14.90
CA ARG A 180 -30.60 9.65 -13.47
C ARG A 180 -30.96 11.05 -13.00
N LEU A 181 -30.79 12.06 -13.87
CA LEU A 181 -31.23 13.43 -13.60
C LEU A 181 -32.75 13.51 -13.36
N PHE A 182 -33.55 12.98 -14.28
CA PHE A 182 -35.02 13.00 -14.13
C PHE A 182 -35.51 12.22 -12.90
N LEU A 183 -34.90 11.07 -12.60
CA LEU A 183 -35.20 10.33 -11.37
C LEU A 183 -34.88 11.14 -10.11
N ALA A 184 -33.73 11.82 -10.07
CA ALA A 184 -33.34 12.67 -8.94
C ALA A 184 -34.30 13.85 -8.75
N ILE A 185 -34.65 14.56 -9.83
CA ILE A 185 -35.64 15.65 -9.81
C ILE A 185 -37.00 15.14 -9.33
N GLY A 186 -37.45 13.98 -9.85
CA GLY A 186 -38.71 13.36 -9.44
C GLY A 186 -38.75 13.01 -7.95
N MET A 187 -37.70 12.36 -7.44
CA MET A 187 -37.58 12.03 -6.00
C MET A 187 -37.56 13.29 -5.13
N TYR A 188 -36.85 14.33 -5.56
CA TYR A 188 -36.80 15.60 -4.85
C TYR A 188 -38.19 16.24 -4.76
N LEU A 189 -38.92 16.36 -5.87
CA LEU A 189 -40.28 16.91 -5.89
C LEU A 189 -41.26 16.11 -5.02
N LEU A 190 -41.17 14.77 -5.04
CA LEU A 190 -41.95 13.89 -4.16
C LEU A 190 -41.67 14.14 -2.67
N SER A 191 -40.40 14.34 -2.31
CA SER A 191 -40.00 14.61 -0.93
C SER A 191 -40.50 15.98 -0.46
N LEU A 192 -40.46 16.99 -1.33
CA LEU A 192 -40.97 18.34 -1.06
C LEU A 192 -42.48 18.31 -0.82
N LYS A 193 -43.22 17.57 -1.66
CA LYS A 193 -44.67 17.39 -1.50
C LYS A 193 -45.01 16.78 -0.15
N LYS A 194 -44.26 15.75 0.29
CA LYS A 194 -44.47 15.13 1.62
C LYS A 194 -44.20 16.11 2.77
N ALA A 195 -43.14 16.91 2.68
CA ALA A 195 -42.82 17.91 3.71
C ALA A 195 -43.88 19.02 3.79
N LEU A 196 -44.37 19.50 2.64
CA LEU A 196 -45.44 20.50 2.57
C LEU A 196 -46.80 19.97 3.04
N CYS A 197 -47.11 18.69 2.84
CA CYS A 197 -48.35 18.08 3.36
C CYS A 197 -48.30 17.76 4.87
N LEU A 198 -47.13 17.87 5.52
CA LEU A 198 -46.96 17.67 6.96
C LEU A 198 -46.99 18.99 7.76
N ILE A 199 -47.16 20.13 7.08
CA ILE A 199 -47.42 21.47 7.63
C ILE A 199 -48.91 21.78 7.41
#